data_AF-A0A2S5MTK1-F1
#
_entry.id   AF-A0A2S5MTK1-F1
#
_cell.length_a   1.000
_cell.length_b   1.000
_cell.length_c   1.000
_cell.angle_alpha   90.00
_cell.angle_beta   90.00
_cell.angle_gamma   90.00
#
_symmetry.space_group_name_H-M   'P 1'
#
loop_
_entity.id
_entity.type
_entity.pdbx_description
1 polymer ?
#
loop_
_entity_poly.entity_id
_entity_poly.type
_entity_poly.pdbx_seq_one_letter_code
_entity_poly.pdbx_strand_id
1 'polypeptide(L)'
;GRLGATQLAALADLLERAKAEGLARVVCLHHPPHVGGARRLRGLEDAAAFESVIARHGAELILHGHNHKPSLHRLSGPGAGTPVVGVASASARPGGHYPGAAYNLYQIEREADGVRISLRRRGLNDAGEVVELESVQL
;
A
#
# COMPACT_ATOMS: atom_id res chain seq x y z
N GLY A 1 11.42 -2.38 11.10
CA GLY A 1 11.44 -3.66 10.37
C GLY A 1 12.49 -3.60 9.27
N ARG A 2 12.88 -4.72 8.67
CA ARG A 2 13.92 -4.75 7.63
C ARG A 2 13.67 -5.91 6.65
N LEU A 3 13.86 -5.69 5.35
CA LEU A 3 13.74 -6.74 4.32
C LEU A 3 15.07 -7.47 4.09
N GLY A 4 16.16 -6.71 4.00
CA GLY A 4 17.48 -7.20 3.66
C GLY A 4 17.63 -7.54 2.18
N ALA A 5 18.88 -7.72 1.76
CA ALA A 5 19.25 -7.92 0.36
C ALA A 5 18.55 -9.14 -0.29
N THR A 6 18.42 -10.24 0.45
CA THR A 6 17.79 -11.47 -0.05
C THR A 6 16.32 -11.28 -0.40
N GLN A 7 15.53 -10.65 0.48
CA GLN A 7 14.10 -10.43 0.20
C GLN A 7 13.91 -9.37 -0.89
N LEU A 8 14.76 -8.33 -0.94
CA LEU A 8 14.71 -7.31 -1.98
C LEU A 8 15.04 -7.88 -3.37
N ALA A 9 16.04 -8.76 -3.47
CA ALA A 9 16.37 -9.46 -4.72
C ALA A 9 15.22 -10.38 -5.15
N ALA A 10 14.67 -11.17 -4.23
CA ALA A 10 13.53 -12.03 -4.53
C ALA A 10 12.28 -11.24 -4.96
N LEU A 11 12.04 -10.07 -4.36
CA LEU A 11 10.98 -9.15 -4.76
C LEU A 11 11.18 -8.67 -6.20
N ALA A 12 12.38 -8.21 -6.55
CA ALA A 12 12.71 -7.79 -7.92
C ALA A 12 12.42 -8.90 -8.94
N ASP A 13 12.87 -10.12 -8.67
CA ASP A 13 12.66 -11.27 -9.56
C ASP A 13 11.18 -11.65 -9.70
N LEU A 14 10.39 -11.55 -8.62
CA LEU A 14 8.94 -11.79 -8.67
C LEU A 14 8.21 -10.72 -9.49
N LEU A 15 8.58 -9.44 -9.32
CA LEU A 15 7.97 -8.34 -10.05
C LEU A 15 8.23 -8.41 -11.55
N GLU A 16 9.43 -8.81 -11.96
CA GLU A 16 9.78 -8.99 -13.38
C GLU A 16 9.06 -10.20 -13.99
N ARG A 17 9.02 -11.34 -13.29
CA ARG A 17 8.30 -12.53 -13.78
C ARG A 17 6.80 -12.26 -13.95
N ALA A 18 6.17 -11.68 -12.93
CA ALA A 18 4.75 -11.35 -12.98
C ALA A 18 4.44 -10.33 -14.09
N LYS A 19 5.36 -9.38 -14.36
CA LYS A 19 5.25 -8.46 -15.49
C LYS A 19 5.35 -9.18 -16.83
N ALA A 20 6.31 -10.10 -17.00
CA ALA A 20 6.45 -10.89 -18.21
C ALA A 20 5.22 -11.77 -18.48
N GLU A 21 4.54 -12.21 -17.43
CA GLU A 21 3.27 -12.96 -17.50
C GLU A 21 2.02 -12.06 -17.65
N GLY A 22 2.18 -10.73 -17.67
CA GLY A 22 1.06 -9.79 -17.81
C GLY A 22 0.11 -9.75 -16.60
N LEU A 23 0.60 -10.08 -15.41
CA LEU A 23 -0.16 -10.10 -14.16
C LEU A 23 -0.17 -8.72 -13.46
N ALA A 24 -1.23 -8.47 -12.68
CA ALA A 24 -1.26 -7.35 -11.75
C ALA A 24 -0.42 -7.68 -10.50
N ARG A 25 0.48 -6.77 -10.11
CA ARG A 25 1.45 -6.96 -9.03
C ARG A 25 1.05 -6.11 -7.83
N VAL A 26 0.60 -6.78 -6.77
CA VAL A 26 0.26 -6.16 -5.49
C VAL A 26 1.29 -6.58 -4.44
N VAL A 27 1.99 -5.62 -3.85
CA VAL A 27 2.99 -5.87 -2.81
C VAL A 27 2.41 -5.53 -1.44
N CYS A 28 2.44 -6.47 -0.51
CA CYS A 28 1.92 -6.29 0.85
C CYS A 28 3.06 -6.38 1.87
N LEU A 29 3.15 -5.39 2.77
CA LEU A 29 4.07 -5.44 3.91
C LEU A 29 3.57 -4.61 5.07
N HIS A 30 4.02 -4.90 6.29
CA HIS A 30 3.47 -4.27 7.48
C HIS A 30 3.84 -2.77 7.61
N HIS A 31 5.13 -2.44 7.47
CA HIS A 31 5.63 -1.08 7.69
C HIS A 31 5.44 -0.21 6.43
N PRO A 32 5.28 1.12 6.57
CA PRO A 32 5.24 2.03 5.42
C PRO A 32 6.55 1.95 4.65
N PRO A 33 6.52 1.56 3.36
CA PRO A 33 7.72 1.17 2.62
C PRO A 33 8.32 2.34 1.84
N HIS A 34 8.32 3.53 2.44
CA HIS A 34 8.87 4.74 1.84
C HIS A 34 9.61 5.57 2.89
N VAL A 35 10.62 6.32 2.46
CA VAL A 35 11.44 7.17 3.30
C VAL A 35 10.56 8.24 3.94
N GLY A 36 10.66 8.36 5.27
CA GLY A 36 9.79 9.26 6.04
C GLY A 36 8.38 8.74 6.31
N GLY A 37 8.03 7.54 5.82
CA GLY A 37 6.68 6.96 5.99
C GLY A 37 6.31 6.58 7.43
N ALA A 38 7.27 6.54 8.34
CA ALA A 38 7.04 6.36 9.77
C ALA A 38 8.03 7.20 10.60
N ARG A 39 7.74 7.35 11.90
CA ARG A 39 8.67 7.99 12.84
C ARG A 39 10.02 7.27 12.85
N ARG A 40 11.09 8.03 13.04
CA ARG A 40 12.47 7.51 13.11
C ARG A 40 12.54 6.29 14.05
N LEU A 41 13.22 5.23 13.61
CA LEU A 41 13.36 3.94 14.31
C LEU A 41 12.08 3.10 14.45
N ARG A 42 10.94 3.53 13.89
CA ARG A 42 9.68 2.73 13.85
C ARG A 42 9.29 2.28 12.44
N GLY A 43 9.99 2.75 11.42
CA GLY A 43 9.73 2.42 10.02
C GLY A 43 10.41 1.15 9.52
N LEU A 44 10.39 1.01 8.19
CA LEU A 44 11.23 0.07 7.47
C LEU A 44 12.64 0.67 7.33
N GLU A 45 13.64 0.01 7.89
CA GLU A 45 15.03 0.50 7.96
C GLU A 45 15.65 0.68 6.58
N ASP A 46 15.31 -0.20 5.65
CA ASP A 46 15.80 -0.24 4.28
C ASP A 46 14.74 0.23 3.26
N ALA A 47 13.88 1.17 3.67
CA ALA A 47 12.85 1.77 2.81
C ALA A 47 13.42 2.34 1.50
N ALA A 48 14.56 3.04 1.54
CA ALA A 48 15.19 3.58 0.32
C ALA A 48 15.60 2.47 -0.68
N ALA A 49 16.01 1.30 -0.18
CA ALA A 49 16.34 0.16 -1.03
C ALA A 49 15.06 -0.45 -1.63
N PHE A 50 13.99 -0.52 -0.86
CA PHE A 50 12.67 -0.92 -1.37
C PHE A 50 12.16 0.05 -2.45
N GLU A 51 12.21 1.36 -2.20
CA GLU A 51 11.84 2.39 -3.19
C GLU A 51 12.63 2.23 -4.49
N SER A 52 13.93 1.93 -4.39
CA SER A 52 14.78 1.69 -5.56
C SER A 52 14.34 0.47 -6.38
N VAL A 53 13.92 -0.62 -5.71
CA VAL A 53 13.36 -1.80 -6.39
C VAL A 53 12.06 -1.43 -7.11
N ILE A 54 11.15 -0.75 -6.43
CA ILE A 54 9.87 -0.34 -7.03
C ILE A 54 10.07 0.65 -8.18
N ALA A 55 11.00 1.60 -8.06
CA ALA A 55 11.31 2.54 -9.13
C ALA A 55 11.81 1.85 -10.39
N ARG A 56 12.55 0.75 -10.25
CA ARG A 56 13.09 -0.02 -11.38
C ARG A 56 12.07 -0.98 -11.99
N HIS A 57 11.38 -1.74 -11.15
CA HIS A 57 10.57 -2.89 -11.56
C HIS A 57 9.08 -2.56 -11.67
N GLY A 58 8.63 -1.56 -10.92
CA GLY A 58 7.23 -1.17 -10.79
C GLY A 58 6.38 -2.19 -10.04
N ALA A 59 5.23 -1.73 -9.56
CA ALA A 59 4.11 -2.55 -9.13
C ALA A 59 2.82 -1.75 -9.33
N GLU A 60 1.68 -2.43 -9.39
CA GLU A 60 0.39 -1.77 -9.61
C GLU A 60 -0.19 -1.23 -8.29
N LEU A 61 0.15 -1.84 -7.15
CA LEU A 61 -0.31 -1.41 -5.83
C LEU A 61 0.62 -1.89 -4.72
N ILE A 62 0.83 -1.05 -3.70
CA ILE A 62 1.54 -1.42 -2.48
C ILE A 62 0.67 -1.14 -1.27
N LEU A 63 0.53 -2.13 -0.39
CA LEU A 63 -0.33 -2.07 0.80
C LEU A 63 0.49 -2.14 2.07
N HIS A 64 0.20 -1.24 3.01
CA HIS A 64 0.81 -1.27 4.33
C HIS A 64 -0.12 -0.92 5.48
N GLY A 65 0.34 -1.23 6.70
CA GLY A 65 -0.31 -0.88 7.96
C GLY A 65 0.62 -0.07 8.85
N HIS A 66 0.80 -0.56 10.08
CA HIS A 66 1.69 -0.05 11.15
C HIS A 66 1.30 1.32 11.73
N ASN A 67 1.03 2.31 10.89
CA ASN A 67 0.71 3.67 11.34
C ASN A 67 -0.72 3.81 11.86
N HIS A 68 -1.58 2.81 11.60
CA HIS A 68 -3.02 2.81 11.94
C HIS A 68 -3.76 4.03 11.38
N LYS A 69 -3.31 4.53 10.24
CA LYS A 69 -3.88 5.71 9.58
C LYS A 69 -4.06 5.40 8.09
N PRO A 70 -5.21 5.78 7.53
CA PRO A 70 -5.32 6.00 6.11
C PRO A 70 -4.19 6.88 5.57
N SER A 71 -3.57 6.45 4.48
CA SER A 71 -2.64 7.29 3.73
C SER A 71 -2.60 6.85 2.28
N LEU A 72 -2.35 7.80 1.38
CA LEU A 72 -2.01 7.54 0.00
C LEU A 72 -0.71 8.28 -0.30
N HIS A 73 0.32 7.51 -0.63
CA HIS A 73 1.58 8.01 -1.15
C HIS A 73 1.81 7.42 -2.54
N ARG A 74 2.76 7.95 -3.30
CA ARG A 74 3.13 7.40 -4.60
C ARG A 74 4.65 7.33 -4.72
N LEU A 75 5.14 6.13 -4.98
CA LEU A 75 6.55 5.92 -5.31
C LEU A 75 6.76 6.16 -6.81
N SER A 76 7.90 6.75 -7.13
CA SER A 76 8.38 6.82 -8.51
C SER A 76 8.50 5.41 -9.10
N GLY A 77 8.27 5.30 -10.40
CA GLY A 77 8.32 4.05 -11.14
C GLY A 77 7.84 4.25 -12.58
N PRO A 78 7.76 3.18 -13.39
CA PRO A 78 7.23 3.27 -14.74
C PRO A 78 5.82 3.89 -14.77
N GLY A 79 5.55 4.74 -15.77
CA GLY A 79 4.24 5.38 -15.94
C GLY A 79 3.94 6.43 -14.86
N ALA A 80 2.74 6.36 -14.26
CA ALA A 80 2.28 7.33 -13.27
C ALA A 80 2.93 7.17 -11.88
N GLY A 81 3.70 6.10 -11.64
CA GLY A 81 4.22 5.72 -10.33
C GLY A 81 3.26 4.83 -9.53
N THR A 82 3.81 4.10 -8.56
CA THR A 82 3.09 3.06 -7.82
C THR A 82 2.38 3.63 -6.58
N PRO A 83 1.05 3.49 -6.45
CA PRO A 83 0.33 3.91 -5.25
C PRO A 83 0.69 3.04 -4.04
N VAL A 84 0.95 3.69 -2.91
CA VAL A 84 1.26 3.10 -1.61
C VAL A 84 0.17 3.48 -0.63
N VAL A 85 -0.66 2.50 -0.25
CA VAL A 85 -1.86 2.73 0.54
C VAL A 85 -1.68 2.20 1.97
N GLY A 86 -1.84 3.12 2.93
CA GLY A 86 -1.93 2.81 4.35
C GLY A 86 -3.37 2.60 4.79
N VAL A 87 -3.59 1.66 5.71
CA VAL A 87 -4.91 1.36 6.27
C VAL A 87 -5.02 1.76 7.75
N ALA A 88 -6.23 2.09 8.18
CA ALA A 88 -6.56 2.21 9.60
C ALA A 88 -6.42 0.85 10.31
N SER A 89 -6.31 0.85 11.63
CA SER A 89 -6.42 -0.41 12.38
C SER A 89 -7.88 -0.85 12.48
N ALA A 90 -8.17 -2.11 12.19
CA ALA A 90 -9.50 -2.70 12.38
C ALA A 90 -9.94 -2.75 13.85
N SER A 91 -9.03 -2.59 14.81
CA SER A 91 -9.31 -2.59 16.25
C SER A 91 -9.32 -1.20 16.88
N ALA A 92 -9.17 -0.13 16.08
CA ALA A 92 -9.16 1.23 16.61
C ALA A 92 -10.54 1.64 17.12
N ARG A 93 -10.59 2.17 18.34
CA ARG A 93 -11.82 2.70 18.92
C ARG A 93 -12.14 4.08 18.30
N PRO A 94 -13.40 4.33 17.90
CA PRO A 94 -13.85 5.68 17.54
C PRO A 94 -13.53 6.69 18.66
N GLY A 95 -13.10 7.90 18.29
CA GLY A 95 -12.71 8.95 19.23
C GLY A 95 -11.35 8.74 19.93
N GLY A 96 -10.59 7.70 19.58
CA GLY A 96 -9.25 7.45 20.09
C GLY A 96 -8.15 8.30 19.43
N HIS A 97 -6.89 7.98 19.76
CA HIS A 97 -5.72 8.66 19.17
C HIS A 97 -5.58 8.44 17.65
N TYR A 98 -6.12 7.34 17.14
CA TYR A 98 -6.15 6.99 15.72
C TYR A 98 -7.58 7.09 15.18
N PRO A 99 -7.77 7.24 13.85
CA PRO A 99 -9.08 7.11 13.24
C PRO A 99 -9.78 5.81 13.69
N GLY A 100 -11.12 5.84 13.74
CA GLY A 100 -11.91 4.67 14.08
C GLY A 100 -11.65 3.49 13.13
N ALA A 101 -12.07 2.30 13.57
CA ALA A 101 -11.91 1.07 12.80
C ALA A 101 -12.41 1.21 11.36
N ALA A 102 -11.55 0.85 10.41
CA ALA A 102 -11.87 0.85 9.00
C ALA A 102 -11.08 -0.23 8.25
N TYR A 103 -11.60 -0.61 7.08
CA TYR A 103 -10.97 -1.50 6.12
C TYR A 103 -11.11 -0.96 4.70
N ASN A 104 -10.24 -1.42 3.81
CA ASN A 104 -10.20 -1.02 2.42
C ASN A 104 -10.69 -2.17 1.54
N LEU A 105 -11.62 -1.88 0.63
CA LEU A 105 -12.04 -2.78 -0.45
C LEU A 105 -11.38 -2.31 -1.74
N TYR A 106 -10.65 -3.20 -2.41
CA TYR A 106 -10.00 -2.90 -3.67
C TYR A 106 -10.72 -3.60 -4.82
N GLN A 107 -10.93 -2.86 -5.90
CA GLN A 107 -11.37 -3.41 -7.18
C GLN A 107 -10.21 -3.25 -8.17
N ILE A 108 -9.81 -4.37 -8.78
CA ILE A 108 -8.70 -4.45 -9.72
C ILE A 108 -9.26 -5.01 -11.03
N GLU A 109 -9.24 -4.19 -12.06
CA GLU A 109 -9.82 -4.52 -13.36
C GLU A 109 -8.75 -4.44 -14.44
N ARG A 110 -8.74 -5.41 -15.35
CA ARG A 110 -7.84 -5.38 -16.50
C ARG A 110 -8.33 -4.38 -17.53
N GLU A 111 -7.41 -3.56 -18.04
CA GLU A 111 -7.62 -2.64 -19.15
C GLU A 111 -6.74 -3.03 -20.36
N ALA A 112 -6.94 -2.34 -21.49
CA ALA A 112 -6.20 -2.63 -22.72
C ALA A 112 -4.67 -2.45 -22.56
N ASP A 113 -4.24 -1.50 -21.74
CA ASP A 113 -2.85 -1.09 -21.55
C ASP A 113 -2.37 -1.18 -20.08
N GLY A 114 -3.13 -1.85 -19.21
CA GLY A 114 -2.75 -2.00 -17.80
C GLY A 114 -3.87 -2.53 -16.91
N VAL A 115 -3.96 -1.96 -15.70
CA VAL A 115 -5.02 -2.25 -14.75
C VAL A 115 -5.59 -0.96 -14.16
N ARG A 116 -6.91 -0.94 -13.98
CA ARG A 116 -7.60 0.06 -13.18
C ARG A 116 -7.68 -0.43 -11.74
N ILE A 117 -7.25 0.38 -10.79
CA ILE A 117 -7.40 0.05 -9.37
C ILE A 117 -8.19 1.14 -8.66
N SER A 118 -9.30 0.76 -8.03
CA SER A 118 -10.04 1.65 -7.15
C SER A 118 -10.09 1.11 -5.72
N LEU A 119 -10.20 2.03 -4.78
CA LEU A 119 -10.26 1.81 -3.35
C LEU A 119 -11.58 2.36 -2.81
N ARG A 120 -12.32 1.57 -2.04
CA ARG A 120 -13.39 2.04 -1.16
C ARG A 120 -13.05 1.77 0.28
N ARG A 121 -12.99 2.80 1.13
CA ARG A 121 -12.79 2.65 2.56
C ARG A 121 -14.14 2.51 3.26
N ARG A 122 -14.28 1.47 4.06
CA ARG A 122 -15.45 1.23 4.92
C ARG A 122 -15.03 1.35 6.37
N GLY A 123 -15.86 1.96 7.21
CA GLY A 123 -15.57 2.08 8.64
C GLY A 123 -16.80 2.48 9.45
N LEU A 124 -16.63 2.65 10.75
CA LEU A 124 -17.72 2.96 11.67
C LEU A 124 -18.06 4.46 11.67
N ASN A 125 -19.36 4.79 11.56
CA ASN A 125 -19.87 6.12 11.90
C ASN A 125 -20.10 6.27 13.42
N ASP A 126 -20.59 7.43 13.86
CA ASP A 126 -20.86 7.71 15.28
C ASP A 126 -21.96 6.80 15.88
N ALA A 127 -22.84 6.25 15.04
CA ALA A 127 -23.87 5.29 15.44
C ALA A 127 -23.34 3.83 15.51
N GLY A 128 -22.07 3.59 15.17
CA GLY A 128 -21.47 2.25 15.15
C GLY A 128 -21.82 1.41 13.91
N GLU A 129 -22.34 2.03 12.85
CA GLU A 129 -22.70 1.36 11.60
C GLU A 129 -21.53 1.38 10.61
N VAL A 130 -21.39 0.32 9.81
CA VAL A 130 -20.35 0.22 8.78
C VAL A 130 -20.78 0.95 7.50
N VAL A 131 -20.29 2.18 7.33
CA VAL A 131 -20.55 3.04 6.17
C VAL A 131 -19.34 3.12 5.23
N GLU A 132 -19.53 3.67 4.03
CA GLU A 132 -18.43 4.09 3.17
C GLU A 132 -17.91 5.46 3.61
N LEU A 133 -16.60 5.53 3.87
CA LEU A 133 -15.91 6.74 4.32
C LEU A 133 -15.21 7.47 3.18
N GLU A 134 -14.78 6.72 2.15
CA GLU A 134 -13.99 7.26 1.04
C GLU A 134 -14.07 6.32 -0.17
N SER A 135 -14.05 6.89 -1.37
CA SER A 135 -13.83 6.17 -2.63
C SER A 135 -12.77 6.91 -3.46
N VAL A 136 -11.75 6.19 -3.94
CA VAL A 136 -10.58 6.76 -4.63
C VAL A 136 -10.19 5.90 -5.83
N GLN A 137 -9.94 6.53 -6.97
CA GLN A 137 -9.24 5.92 -8.10
C GLN A 137 -7.73 6.09 -7.87
N LEU A 138 -6.98 4.99 -7.82
CA LEU A 138 -5.54 4.98 -7.51
C LEU A 138 -4.67 5.19 -8.76
#